data_AF-A0A9J5X702-F1
#
_entry.id   AF-A0A9J5X702-F1
#
_cell.length_a   1.000
_cell.length_b   1.000
_cell.length_c   1.000
_cell.angle_alpha   90.00
_cell.angle_beta   90.00
_cell.angle_gamma   90.00
#
_symmetry.space_group_name_H-M   'P 1'
#
loop_
_entity.id
_entity.type
_entity.pdbx_description
1 polymer ?
#
loop_
_entity_poly.entity_id
_entity_poly.type
_entity_poly.pdbx_seq_one_letter_code
_entity_poly.pdbx_strand_id
1 'polypeptide(L)'
;MEMALSYDYNGDKKHEISTELENLRHHLRDIDAQIHEARLIGRAGILALLITRREILYLKRKTELENELETKYNIFYRSFLEENS
;
A
#
# COMPACT_ATOMS: atom_id res chain seq x y z
N MET A 1 38.93 -3.19 -14.63
CA MET A 1 38.55 -4.42 -13.91
C MET A 1 37.15 -4.18 -13.41
N GLU A 2 36.15 -4.59 -14.18
CA GLU A 2 34.74 -4.44 -13.82
C GLU A 2 34.41 -5.48 -12.76
N MET A 3 34.26 -5.04 -11.51
CA MET A 3 33.72 -5.88 -10.45
C MET A 3 32.27 -5.47 -10.29
N ALA A 4 31.39 -6.27 -10.90
CA ALA A 4 29.96 -6.12 -10.80
C ALA A 4 29.57 -6.06 -9.31
N LEU A 5 29.05 -4.92 -8.90
CA LEU A 5 28.31 -4.74 -7.66
C LEU A 5 27.21 -5.80 -7.68
N SER A 6 27.35 -6.87 -6.89
CA SER A 6 26.22 -7.75 -6.57
C SER A 6 25.28 -6.93 -5.70
N TYR A 7 24.52 -6.05 -6.35
CA TYR A 7 23.47 -5.27 -5.74
C TYR A 7 22.58 -6.23 -4.96
N ASP A 8 22.30 -5.88 -3.71
CA ASP A 8 21.36 -6.61 -2.86
C ASP A 8 19.95 -6.41 -3.42
N TYR A 9 19.68 -7.08 -4.52
CA TYR A 9 18.45 -7.02 -5.32
C TYR A 9 17.20 -7.29 -4.46
N ASN A 10 17.35 -8.05 -3.38
CA ASN A 10 16.30 -8.31 -2.42
C ASN A 10 16.08 -7.14 -1.45
N GLY A 11 17.11 -6.39 -1.10
CA GLY A 11 17.00 -5.15 -0.33
C GLY A 11 16.24 -4.07 -1.09
N ASP A 12 16.62 -3.83 -2.35
CA ASP A 12 15.98 -2.84 -3.22
C ASP A 12 14.50 -3.15 -3.43
N LYS A 13 14.17 -4.43 -3.70
CA LYS A 13 12.78 -4.85 -3.90
C LYS A 13 11.92 -4.76 -2.64
N LYS A 14 12.46 -5.08 -1.46
CA LYS A 14 11.75 -4.88 -0.18
C LYS A 14 11.46 -3.39 0.04
N HIS A 15 12.46 -2.54 -0.23
CA HIS A 15 12.31 -1.10 -0.07
C HIS A 15 11.28 -0.50 -1.02
N GLU A 16 11.28 -0.94 -2.29
CA GLU A 16 10.26 -0.55 -3.28
C GLU A 16 8.85 -0.94 -2.81
N ILE A 17 8.65 -2.20 -2.40
CA ILE A 17 7.34 -2.67 -1.94
C ILE A 17 6.89 -1.92 -0.68
N SER A 18 7.78 -1.71 0.30
CA SER A 18 7.47 -0.95 1.51
C SER A 18 7.09 0.50 1.21
N THR A 19 7.80 1.15 0.29
CA THR A 19 7.51 2.53 -0.15
C THR A 19 6.15 2.59 -0.85
N GLU A 20 5.86 1.64 -1.74
CA GLU A 20 4.56 1.57 -2.41
C GLU A 20 3.42 1.34 -1.41
N LEU A 21 3.61 0.45 -0.41
CA LEU A 21 2.64 0.21 0.65
C LEU A 21 2.36 1.47 1.50
N GLU A 22 3.38 2.28 1.79
CA GLU A 22 3.21 3.53 2.52
C GLU A 22 2.41 4.57 1.73
N ASN A 23 2.71 4.70 0.43
CA ASN A 23 1.96 5.54 -0.50
C ASN A 23 0.49 5.10 -0.62
N LEU A 24 0.25 3.79 -0.76
CA LEU A 24 -1.11 3.23 -0.79
C LEU A 24 -1.87 3.51 0.51
N ARG A 25 -1.22 3.39 1.67
CA ARG A 25 -1.81 3.74 2.97
C ARG A 25 -2.17 5.22 3.06
N HIS A 26 -1.32 6.12 2.54
CA HIS A 26 -1.64 7.55 2.47
C HIS A 26 -2.87 7.80 1.59
N HIS A 27 -2.91 7.25 0.38
CA HIS A 27 -4.05 7.40 -0.51
C HIS A 27 -5.35 6.81 0.06
N LEU A 28 -5.28 5.69 0.78
CA LEU A 28 -6.44 5.12 1.47
C LEU A 28 -6.98 6.07 2.55
N ARG A 29 -6.11 6.68 3.36
CA ARG A 29 -6.51 7.69 4.36
C ARG A 29 -7.19 8.89 3.71
N ASP A 30 -6.62 9.40 2.61
CA ASP A 30 -7.20 10.54 1.89
C ASP A 30 -8.58 10.21 1.31
N ILE A 31 -8.76 9.01 0.77
CA ILE A 31 -10.05 8.56 0.23
C ILE A 31 -11.05 8.31 1.35
N ASP A 32 -10.63 7.75 2.48
CA ASP A 32 -11.50 7.56 3.63
C ASP A 32 -12.01 8.91 4.19
N ALA A 33 -11.15 9.94 4.19
CA ALA A 33 -11.55 11.31 4.53
C ALA A 33 -12.58 11.87 3.53
N GLN A 34 -12.37 11.69 2.23
CA GLN A 34 -13.32 12.12 1.19
C GLN A 34 -14.65 11.36 1.27
N ILE A 35 -14.63 10.06 1.58
CA ILE A 35 -15.82 9.24 1.81
C ILE A 35 -16.61 9.78 3.00
N HIS A 36 -15.91 10.09 4.10
CA HIS A 36 -16.52 10.67 5.28
C HIS A 36 -17.19 12.01 4.96
N GLU A 37 -16.49 12.91 4.27
CA GLU A 37 -17.05 14.19 3.82
C GLU A 37 -18.28 13.98 2.92
N ALA A 38 -18.17 13.12 1.89
CA ALA A 38 -19.25 12.84 0.95
C ALA A 38 -20.51 12.30 1.64
N ARG A 39 -20.35 11.51 2.72
CA ARG A 39 -21.45 11.05 3.58
C ARG A 39 -22.13 12.21 4.31
N LEU A 40 -21.35 13.12 4.90
CA LEU A 40 -21.89 14.26 5.64
C LEU A 40 -22.70 15.21 4.75
N ILE A 41 -22.24 15.44 3.52
CA ILE A 41 -22.90 16.34 2.57
C ILE A 41 -23.98 15.66 1.69
N GLY A 42 -24.24 14.37 1.91
CA GLY A 42 -25.29 13.62 1.22
C GLY A 42 -25.04 13.35 -0.28
N ARG A 43 -23.78 13.35 -0.75
CA ARG A 43 -23.45 13.14 -2.16
C ARG A 43 -23.29 11.66 -2.51
N ALA A 44 -24.41 10.94 -2.62
CA ALA A 44 -24.44 9.49 -2.86
C ALA A 44 -23.68 9.03 -4.12
N GLY A 45 -23.73 9.78 -5.22
CA GLY A 45 -23.01 9.43 -6.46
C GLY A 45 -21.49 9.52 -6.30
N ILE A 46 -20.99 10.55 -5.63
CA ILE A 46 -19.56 10.71 -5.32
C ILE A 46 -19.12 9.64 -4.33
N LEU A 47 -19.96 9.35 -3.32
CA LEU A 47 -19.69 8.30 -2.34
C LEU A 47 -19.50 6.93 -2.98
N ALA A 48 -20.38 6.52 -3.90
CA ALA A 48 -20.26 5.24 -4.60
C ALA A 48 -18.97 5.16 -5.43
N LEU A 49 -18.60 6.26 -6.11
CA LEU A 49 -17.35 6.34 -6.88
C LEU A 49 -16.12 6.22 -5.97
N LEU A 50 -16.10 6.93 -4.84
CA LEU A 50 -14.99 6.89 -3.90
C LEU A 50 -14.80 5.51 -3.26
N ILE A 51 -15.90 4.85 -2.87
CA ILE A 51 -15.86 3.47 -2.37
C ILE A 51 -15.31 2.52 -3.43
N THR A 52 -15.79 2.62 -4.67
CA THR A 52 -15.31 1.79 -5.78
C THR A 52 -13.82 1.99 -6.02
N ARG A 53 -13.36 3.24 -6.02
CA ARG A 53 -11.95 3.59 -6.19
C ARG A 53 -11.08 3.04 -5.06
N ARG A 54 -11.55 3.14 -3.81
CA ARG A 54 -10.90 2.57 -2.62
C ARG A 54 -10.66 1.06 -2.76
N GLU A 55 -11.71 0.33 -3.10
CA GLU A 55 -11.69 -1.13 -3.20
C GLU A 55 -10.83 -1.62 -4.38
N ILE A 56 -11.07 -1.08 -5.59
CA ILE A 56 -10.46 -1.60 -6.82
C ILE A 56 -8.99 -1.21 -6.96
N LEU A 57 -8.64 0.05 -6.66
CA LEU A 57 -7.30 0.56 -6.96
C LEU A 57 -6.36 0.41 -5.78
N TYR A 58 -6.81 0.76 -4.58
CA TYR A 58 -5.88 0.92 -3.45
C TYR A 58 -5.85 -0.31 -2.55
N LEU A 59 -7.01 -0.85 -2.17
CA LEU A 59 -7.06 -2.04 -1.31
C LEU A 59 -6.53 -3.28 -2.02
N LYS A 60 -6.96 -3.52 -3.27
CA LYS A 60 -6.47 -4.67 -4.04
C LYS A 60 -4.95 -4.68 -4.14
N ARG A 61 -4.35 -3.56 -4.56
CA ARG A 61 -2.90 -3.43 -4.71
C ARG A 61 -2.17 -3.56 -3.36
N LYS A 62 -2.71 -2.96 -2.30
CA LYS A 62 -2.16 -3.10 -0.94
C LYS A 62 -2.10 -4.56 -0.52
N THR A 63 -3.19 -5.31 -0.69
CA THR A 63 -3.26 -6.74 -0.34
C THR A 63 -2.28 -7.58 -1.18
N GLU A 64 -2.13 -7.29 -2.47
CA GLU A 64 -1.16 -7.99 -3.32
C GLU A 64 0.29 -7.81 -2.82
N LEU A 65 0.64 -6.58 -2.44
CA LEU A 65 1.97 -6.26 -1.92
C LEU A 65 2.22 -6.82 -0.52
N GLU A 66 1.22 -6.77 0.37
CA GLU A 66 1.28 -7.40 1.69
C GLU A 66 1.48 -8.92 1.56
N ASN A 67 0.74 -9.57 0.65
CA ASN A 67 0.94 -10.99 0.35
C ASN A 67 2.32 -11.29 -0.24
N GLU A 68 2.86 -10.41 -1.09
CA GLU A 68 4.20 -10.58 -1.64
C GLU A 68 5.27 -10.50 -0.54
N LEU A 69 5.17 -9.53 0.37
CA LEU A 69 6.05 -9.42 1.54
C LEU A 69 5.90 -10.61 2.46
N GLU A 70 4.68 -11.04 2.77
CA GLU A 70 4.44 -12.19 3.65
C GLU A 70 5.02 -13.48 3.05
N THR A 71 4.77 -13.73 1.77
CA THR A 71 5.16 -15.00 1.11
C THR A 71 6.65 -15.07 0.85
N LYS A 72 7.27 -13.98 0.39
CA LYS A 72 8.69 -13.98 -0.02
C LYS A 72 9.63 -13.48 1.07
N TYR A 73 9.14 -12.66 2.00
CA TYR A 73 9.95 -11.92 2.96
C TYR A 73 9.34 -11.91 4.38
N ASN A 74 8.69 -13.01 4.80
CA ASN A 74 7.92 -13.13 6.06
C ASN A 74 8.58 -12.51 7.30
N ILE A 75 9.87 -12.77 7.55
CA ILE A 75 10.57 -12.22 8.72
C ILE A 75 10.60 -10.69 8.66
N PHE A 76 10.93 -10.13 7.49
CA PHE A 76 10.92 -8.69 7.27
C PHE A 76 9.50 -8.12 7.35
N TYR A 77 8.51 -8.81 6.80
CA TYR A 77 7.11 -8.39 6.86
C TYR A 77 6.60 -8.24 8.30
N ARG A 78 6.95 -9.18 9.20
CA ARG A 78 6.60 -9.09 10.62
C ARG A 78 7.20 -7.86 11.30
N SER A 79 8.49 -7.62 11.11
CA SER A 79 9.16 -6.42 11.65
C SER A 79 8.57 -5.14 11.07
N PHE A 80 8.27 -5.13 9.77
CA PHE A 80 7.63 -3.99 9.11
C PHE A 80 6.23 -3.70 9.69
N LEU A 81 5.43 -4.72 10.02
CA LEU A 81 4.14 -4.53 10.68
C LEU A 81 4.27 -3.97 12.10
N GLU A 82 5.26 -4.41 12.87
CA GLU A 82 5.54 -3.90 14.22
C GLU A 82 5.94 -2.42 14.21
N GLU A 83 6.74 -2.00 13.23
CA GLU A 83 7.19 -0.60 13.07
C GLU A 83 6.09 0.34 12.57
N ASN A 84 5.02 -0.21 11.97
CA ASN A 84 3.96 0.55 11.29
C ASN A 84 2.55 0.34 11.88
N SER A 85 2.44 -0.32 13.05
CA SER A 85 1.19 -0.44 13.83
C SER A 85 1.00 0.73 14.78
#